data_AF-A0A1B9GXP9-F1
#
_entry.id   AF-A0A1B9GXP9-F1
#
_cell.length_a   1.000
_cell.length_b   1.000
_cell.length_c   1.000
_cell.angle_alpha   90.00
_cell.angle_beta   90.00
_cell.angle_gamma   90.00
#
_symmetry.space_group_name_H-M   'P 1'
#
loop_
_entity.id
_entity.type
_entity.pdbx_description
1 polymer ?
#
loop_
_entity_poly.entity_id
_entity_poly.type
_entity_poly.pdbx_seq_one_letter_code
_entity_poly.pdbx_strand_id
1 'polypeptide(L)'
;MKQIIKESLESEHTASVTIISHSQGGLFVREIVKLIEKDRQLDVHKRKLEIYSIGSAAPSLGDWRRSGGTVDGGFSRVENFANSGDYVAQIGVLGGIRDTLGNTYIRQGGEGHLLFPNYLQVPSILARCTDSWLYAMTAEETKKQR
;
A
#
# COMPACT_ATOMS: atom_id res chain seq x y z
N MET A 1 -14.78 8.49 9.47
CA MET A 1 -13.43 7.87 9.54
C MET A 1 -13.33 7.15 10.88
N LYS A 2 -12.72 5.96 10.96
CA LYS A 2 -12.54 5.29 12.26
C LYS A 2 -11.73 6.21 13.16
N GLN A 3 -12.27 6.46 14.35
CA GLN A 3 -11.76 7.43 15.32
C GLN A 3 -10.26 7.22 15.62
N ILE A 4 -9.82 5.96 15.72
CA ILE A 4 -8.43 5.57 15.98
C ILE A 4 -7.42 6.11 14.97
N ILE A 5 -7.74 6.09 13.65
CA ILE A 5 -6.78 6.55 12.63
C ILE A 5 -6.62 8.07 12.71
N LYS A 6 -7.74 8.79 12.88
CA LYS A 6 -7.72 10.25 13.02
C LYS A 6 -6.90 10.66 14.25
N GLU A 7 -7.21 10.06 15.41
CA GLU A 7 -6.50 10.31 16.68
C GLU A 7 -5.01 10.00 16.56
N SER A 8 -4.63 8.92 15.86
CA SER A 8 -3.22 8.55 15.67
C SER A 8 -2.48 9.52 14.76
N LEU A 9 -3.14 10.11 13.76
CA LEU A 9 -2.52 11.10 12.87
C LEU A 9 -2.34 12.45 13.55
N GLU A 10 -3.33 12.87 14.35
CA GLU A 10 -3.32 14.14 15.07
C GLU A 10 -2.42 14.11 16.32
N SER A 11 -2.16 12.93 16.89
CA SER A 11 -1.30 12.76 18.06
C SER A 11 0.13 13.26 17.81
N GLU A 12 0.61 14.15 18.69
CA GLU A 12 2.01 14.60 18.73
C GLU A 12 2.98 13.51 19.21
N HIS A 13 2.47 12.47 19.88
CA HIS A 13 3.27 11.33 20.33
C HIS A 13 3.43 10.24 19.27
N THR A 14 2.77 10.39 18.12
CA THR A 14 2.81 9.43 17.02
C THR A 14 3.64 10.01 15.88
N ALA A 15 4.84 9.46 15.69
CA ALA A 15 5.75 9.88 14.63
C ALA A 15 5.25 9.46 13.24
N SER A 16 4.73 8.25 13.11
CA SER A 16 4.17 7.72 11.88
C SER A 16 3.02 6.75 12.14
N VAL A 17 2.15 6.61 11.14
CA VAL A 17 1.05 5.64 11.10
C VAL A 17 1.26 4.79 9.87
N THR A 18 1.29 3.48 10.03
CA THR A 18 1.47 2.54 8.91
C THR A 18 0.23 1.69 8.74
N ILE A 19 -0.32 1.68 7.53
CA ILE A 19 -1.45 0.82 7.14
C ILE A 19 -0.93 -0.25 6.19
N ILE A 20 -1.04 -1.51 6.60
CA ILE A 20 -0.76 -2.67 5.75
C ILE A 20 -2.08 -3.34 5.40
N SER A 21 -2.28 -3.62 4.12
CA SER A 21 -3.49 -4.27 3.62
C SER A 21 -3.17 -5.39 2.65
N HIS A 22 -4.04 -6.39 2.62
CA HIS A 22 -3.98 -7.50 1.68
C HIS A 22 -5.35 -7.73 1.05
N SER A 23 -5.40 -8.14 -0.23
CA SER A 23 -6.64 -8.53 -0.90
C SER A 23 -7.72 -7.45 -0.82
N GLN A 24 -8.93 -7.79 -0.35
CA GLN A 24 -10.04 -6.87 -0.12
C GLN A 24 -9.72 -5.76 0.89
N GLY A 25 -8.68 -5.93 1.71
CA GLY A 25 -8.15 -4.89 2.59
C GLY A 25 -7.87 -3.59 1.85
N GLY A 26 -7.39 -3.66 0.60
CA GLY A 26 -7.13 -2.50 -0.23
C GLY A 26 -8.36 -1.64 -0.52
N LEU A 27 -9.55 -2.25 -0.61
CA LEU A 27 -10.82 -1.50 -0.79
C LEU A 27 -11.14 -0.66 0.44
N PHE A 28 -10.90 -1.20 1.64
CA PHE A 28 -11.09 -0.44 2.88
C PHE A 28 -10.07 0.69 3.00
N VAL A 29 -8.80 0.44 2.66
CA VAL A 29 -7.76 1.46 2.67
C VAL A 29 -8.09 2.58 1.69
N ARG A 30 -8.59 2.25 0.49
CA ARG A 30 -9.06 3.26 -0.47
C ARG A 30 -10.11 4.19 0.12
N GLU A 31 -11.07 3.65 0.86
CA GLU A 31 -12.09 4.50 1.51
C GLU A 31 -11.50 5.34 2.65
N ILE A 32 -10.52 4.82 3.40
CA ILE A 32 -9.78 5.59 4.40
C ILE A 32 -9.04 6.75 3.73
N VAL A 33 -8.30 6.50 2.65
CA VAL A 33 -7.58 7.54 1.89
C VAL A 33 -8.53 8.63 1.42
N LYS A 34 -9.66 8.26 0.81
CA LYS A 34 -10.69 9.23 0.39
C LYS A 34 -11.23 10.08 1.54
N LEU A 35 -11.41 9.48 2.72
CA LEU A 35 -11.87 10.22 3.90
C LEU A 35 -10.81 11.20 4.41
N ILE A 36 -9.53 10.79 4.40
CA ILE A 36 -8.42 11.67 4.78
C ILE A 36 -8.28 12.83 3.78
N GLU A 37 -8.37 12.55 2.48
CA GLU A 37 -8.28 13.58 1.43
C GLU A 37 -9.44 14.60 1.46
N LYS A 38 -10.61 14.18 1.96
CA LYS A 38 -11.77 15.07 2.14
C LYS A 38 -11.69 15.91 3.42
N ASP A 39 -10.95 15.45 4.43
CA ASP A 39 -10.81 16.16 5.71
C ASP A 39 -9.63 17.13 5.64
N ARG A 40 -9.92 18.42 5.44
CA ARG A 40 -8.88 19.46 5.33
C ARG A 40 -8.03 19.61 6.60
N GLN A 41 -8.53 19.18 7.76
CA GLN A 41 -7.75 19.22 9.01
C GLN A 41 -6.61 18.19 8.97
N LEU A 42 -6.79 17.08 8.23
CA LEU A 42 -5.79 16.03 8.14
C LEU A 42 -4.72 16.27 7.08
N ASP A 43 -4.85 17.29 6.23
CA ASP A 43 -3.90 17.54 5.14
C ASP A 43 -2.47 17.76 5.67
N VAL A 44 -2.33 18.47 6.79
CA VAL A 44 -1.05 18.69 7.48
C VAL A 44 -0.45 17.42 8.06
N HIS A 45 -1.28 16.40 8.32
CA HIS A 45 -0.87 15.13 8.92
C HIS A 45 -0.62 14.02 7.90
N LYS A 46 -0.91 14.23 6.61
CA LYS A 46 -0.73 13.19 5.56
C LYS A 46 0.71 12.66 5.49
N ARG A 47 1.70 13.50 5.78
CA ARG A 47 3.13 13.11 5.83
C ARG A 47 3.49 12.14 6.96
N LYS A 48 2.59 11.88 7.93
CA LYS A 48 2.78 10.83 8.93
C LYS A 48 2.32 9.45 8.44
N LEU A 49 1.54 9.38 7.35
CA LEU A 49 0.90 8.15 6.92
C LEU A 49 1.72 7.43 5.84
N GLU A 50 1.97 6.14 6.09
CA GLU A 50 2.52 5.18 5.14
C GLU A 50 1.49 4.09 4.83
N ILE A 51 1.41 3.71 3.55
CA ILE A 51 0.42 2.74 3.07
C ILE A 51 1.14 1.68 2.24
N TYR A 52 0.96 0.42 2.63
CA TYR A 52 1.46 -0.74 1.92
C TYR A 52 0.28 -1.66 1.58
N SER A 53 0.11 -1.99 0.31
CA SER A 53 -0.95 -2.89 -0.14
C SER A 53 -0.38 -4.08 -0.89
N ILE A 54 -0.87 -5.28 -0.60
CA ILE A 54 -0.33 -6.55 -1.10
C ILE A 54 -1.47 -7.31 -1.79
N GLY A 55 -1.31 -7.68 -3.06
CA GLY A 55 -2.33 -8.40 -3.83
C GLY A 55 -3.69 -7.69 -3.81
N SER A 56 -3.68 -6.36 -3.90
CA SER A 56 -4.85 -5.53 -3.61
C SER A 56 -5.99 -5.75 -4.60
N ALA A 57 -7.20 -5.94 -4.08
CA ALA A 57 -8.43 -5.97 -4.86
C ALA A 57 -8.91 -4.57 -5.28
N ALA A 58 -8.34 -3.51 -4.72
CA ALA A 58 -8.66 -2.15 -5.13
C ALA A 58 -7.92 -1.80 -6.43
N PRO A 59 -8.61 -1.31 -7.47
CA PRO A 59 -7.95 -0.83 -8.69
C PRO A 59 -6.98 0.33 -8.44
N SER A 60 -7.26 1.12 -7.41
CA SER A 60 -6.46 2.26 -7.00
C SER A 60 -6.73 2.57 -5.53
N LEU A 61 -5.68 2.91 -4.76
CA LEU A 61 -5.81 3.35 -3.37
C LEU A 61 -6.27 4.81 -3.25
N GLY A 62 -6.14 5.61 -4.31
CA GLY A 62 -6.45 7.03 -4.32
C GLY A 62 -6.21 7.63 -5.70
N ASP A 63 -6.77 8.80 -5.98
CA ASP A 63 -6.59 9.46 -7.27
C ASP A 63 -5.49 10.51 -7.15
N TRP A 64 -4.28 10.19 -7.65
CA TRP A 64 -3.11 11.08 -7.54
C TRP A 64 -3.37 12.50 -8.07
N ARG A 65 -4.31 12.67 -9.01
CA ARG A 65 -4.72 13.99 -9.53
C ARG A 65 -5.50 14.79 -8.49
N ARG A 66 -6.30 14.13 -7.66
CA ARG A 66 -7.01 14.74 -6.51
C ARG A 66 -6.09 14.95 -5.33
N SER A 67 -5.02 14.16 -5.23
CA SER A 67 -4.06 14.19 -4.13
C SER A 67 -2.89 15.18 -4.35
N GLY A 68 -3.06 16.18 -5.21
CA GLY A 68 -2.06 17.24 -5.42
C GLY A 68 -0.95 16.90 -6.42
N GLY A 69 -1.14 15.92 -7.30
CA GLY A 69 -0.26 15.68 -8.43
C GLY A 69 1.04 14.92 -8.11
N THR A 70 1.26 14.57 -6.84
CA THR A 70 2.43 13.77 -6.41
C THR A 70 2.11 12.28 -6.45
N VAL A 71 3.12 11.43 -6.68
CA VAL A 71 2.97 9.97 -6.78
C VAL A 71 2.26 9.40 -5.55
N ASP A 72 2.67 9.84 -4.36
CA ASP A 72 2.11 9.41 -3.08
C ASP A 72 0.98 10.33 -2.58
N GLY A 73 0.55 11.31 -3.38
CA GLY A 73 -0.61 12.13 -3.05
C GLY A 73 -0.49 12.97 -1.78
N GLY A 74 0.72 13.36 -1.40
CA GLY A 74 1.01 14.07 -0.15
C GLY A 74 1.20 13.17 1.07
N PHE A 75 0.99 11.86 0.96
CA PHE A 75 1.35 10.91 2.01
C PHE A 75 2.87 10.74 2.12
N SER A 76 3.34 10.10 3.18
CA SER A 76 4.77 9.80 3.34
C SER A 76 5.23 8.80 2.28
N ARG A 77 4.44 7.73 2.11
CA ARG A 77 4.74 6.62 1.20
C ARG A 77 3.48 5.85 0.87
N VAL A 78 3.30 5.52 -0.41
CA VAL A 78 2.26 4.60 -0.87
C VAL A 78 2.89 3.58 -1.81
N GLU A 79 2.80 2.30 -1.44
CA GLU A 79 3.39 1.21 -2.20
C GLU A 79 2.41 0.05 -2.36
N ASN A 80 2.35 -0.48 -3.58
CA ASN A 80 1.53 -1.62 -3.94
C ASN A 80 2.43 -2.76 -4.41
N PHE A 81 2.19 -3.96 -3.89
CA PHE A 81 2.91 -5.18 -4.24
C PHE A 81 1.93 -6.17 -4.86
N ALA A 82 2.26 -6.69 -6.03
CA ALA A 82 1.38 -7.61 -6.75
C ALA A 82 2.16 -8.70 -7.46
N ASN A 83 1.60 -9.89 -7.48
CA ASN A 83 2.03 -10.99 -8.33
C ASN A 83 1.36 -10.84 -9.70
N SER A 84 2.11 -10.95 -10.80
CA SER A 84 1.52 -10.78 -12.14
C SER A 84 0.43 -11.81 -12.46
N GLY A 85 0.49 -13.01 -11.87
CA GLY A 85 -0.48 -14.10 -12.01
C GLY A 85 -1.54 -14.16 -10.89
N ASP A 86 -1.59 -13.21 -9.97
CA ASP A 86 -2.67 -13.14 -8.98
C ASP A 86 -3.95 -12.56 -9.61
N TYR A 87 -4.98 -13.40 -9.78
CA TYR A 87 -6.27 -13.01 -10.36
C TYR A 87 -6.91 -11.80 -9.67
N VAL A 88 -6.85 -11.72 -8.34
CA VAL A 88 -7.44 -10.60 -7.60
C VAL A 88 -6.64 -9.32 -7.85
N ALA A 89 -5.32 -9.41 -7.90
CA ALA A 89 -4.47 -8.27 -8.25
C ALA A 89 -4.68 -7.83 -9.70
N GLN A 90 -4.91 -8.76 -10.63
CA GLN A 90 -5.20 -8.48 -12.03
C GLN A 90 -6.48 -7.66 -12.23
N ILE A 91 -7.58 -8.02 -11.56
CA ILE A 91 -8.83 -7.24 -11.61
C ILE A 91 -8.80 -6.02 -10.66
N GLY A 92 -7.88 -6.01 -9.71
CA GLY A 92 -7.62 -4.94 -8.76
C GLY A 92 -6.47 -4.06 -9.22
N VAL A 93 -5.43 -3.94 -8.39
CA VAL A 93 -4.39 -2.91 -8.53
C VAL A 93 -3.62 -2.95 -9.85
N LEU A 94 -3.44 -4.12 -10.47
CA LEU A 94 -2.79 -4.22 -11.78
C LEU A 94 -3.73 -3.75 -12.90
N GLY A 95 -5.03 -4.01 -12.78
CA GLY A 95 -6.04 -3.53 -13.73
C GLY A 95 -6.22 -2.02 -13.71
N GLY A 96 -6.00 -1.38 -12.55
CA GLY A 96 -6.07 0.07 -12.36
C GLY A 96 -4.71 0.76 -12.25
N ILE A 97 -3.62 0.12 -12.65
CA ILE A 97 -2.24 0.56 -12.34
C ILE A 97 -1.93 2.00 -12.77
N ARG A 98 -2.53 2.48 -13.86
CA ARG A 98 -2.31 3.85 -14.38
C ARG A 98 -2.95 4.95 -13.53
N ASP A 99 -3.94 4.57 -12.73
CA ASP A 99 -4.74 5.47 -11.90
C ASP A 99 -4.50 5.22 -10.41
N THR A 100 -3.57 4.33 -10.06
CA THR A 100 -3.25 4.02 -8.67
C THR A 100 -2.41 5.11 -8.03
N LEU A 101 -2.63 5.30 -6.74
CA LEU A 101 -1.75 6.11 -5.90
C LEU A 101 -0.56 5.28 -5.46
N GLY A 102 0.63 5.89 -5.49
CA GLY A 102 1.87 5.25 -5.07
C GLY A 102 2.56 4.43 -6.16
N ASN A 103 3.72 3.89 -5.80
CA ASN A 103 4.47 3.02 -6.70
C ASN A 103 3.89 1.60 -6.69
N THR A 104 3.87 0.94 -7.85
CA THR A 104 3.48 -0.47 -7.94
C THR A 104 4.68 -1.33 -8.31
N TYR A 105 4.89 -2.37 -7.51
CA TYR A 105 5.95 -3.36 -7.61
C TYR A 105 5.34 -4.70 -8.00
N ILE A 106 5.67 -5.16 -9.19
CA ILE A 106 5.09 -6.38 -9.76
C ILE A 106 6.15 -7.48 -9.78
N ARG A 107 5.91 -8.58 -9.06
CA ARG A 107 6.73 -9.80 -9.18
C ARG A 107 6.29 -10.54 -10.45
N GLN A 108 7.12 -10.46 -11.49
CA GLN A 108 6.86 -11.14 -12.76
C GLN A 108 6.91 -12.66 -12.56
N GLY A 109 5.98 -13.39 -13.19
CA GLY A 109 5.87 -14.84 -13.02
C GLY A 109 5.36 -15.29 -11.64
N GLY A 110 5.17 -14.37 -10.69
CA GLY A 110 4.58 -14.67 -9.40
C GLY A 110 3.10 -15.04 -9.55
N GLU A 111 2.67 -16.09 -8.85
CA GLU A 111 1.29 -16.57 -8.84
C GLU A 111 0.73 -16.69 -7.41
N GLY A 112 -0.59 -16.81 -7.34
CA GLY A 112 -1.32 -17.03 -6.10
C GLY A 112 -1.57 -15.76 -5.30
N HIS A 113 -2.65 -15.84 -4.52
CA HIS A 113 -3.26 -14.67 -3.89
C HIS A 113 -3.02 -14.59 -2.37
N LEU A 114 -2.77 -15.72 -1.69
CA LEU A 114 -2.72 -15.74 -0.24
C LEU A 114 -1.52 -14.93 0.27
N LEU A 115 -1.72 -14.11 1.30
CA LEU A 115 -0.64 -13.30 1.89
C LEU A 115 0.54 -14.19 2.27
N PHE A 116 0.24 -15.30 2.94
CA PHE A 116 1.12 -16.45 3.10
C PHE A 116 0.48 -17.62 2.36
N PRO A 117 1.20 -18.41 1.54
CA PRO A 117 2.65 -18.39 1.32
C PRO A 117 3.10 -17.54 0.12
N ASN A 118 2.18 -16.92 -0.63
CA ASN A 118 2.52 -16.41 -1.96
C ASN A 118 3.31 -15.11 -1.92
N TYR A 119 2.93 -14.16 -1.06
CA TYR A 119 3.57 -12.84 -0.99
C TYR A 119 4.66 -12.79 0.06
N LEU A 120 4.36 -13.31 1.24
CA LEU A 120 5.31 -13.47 2.33
C LEU A 120 5.67 -14.95 2.38
N GLN A 121 6.69 -15.32 1.62
CA GLN A 121 7.31 -16.61 1.85
C GLN A 121 8.00 -16.53 3.22
N VAL A 122 7.81 -17.55 4.04
CA VAL A 122 8.56 -17.68 5.30
C VAL A 122 9.70 -18.67 5.06
N PRO A 123 10.82 -18.28 4.45
CA PRO A 123 12.07 -18.95 4.73
C PRO A 123 12.64 -18.28 5.98
N SER A 124 12.53 -18.91 7.14
CA SER A 124 13.31 -18.49 8.33
C SER A 124 13.13 -17.02 8.80
N ILE A 125 11.93 -16.41 8.67
CA ILE A 125 11.70 -14.99 9.02
C ILE A 125 11.77 -14.68 10.53
N LEU A 126 12.03 -15.68 11.37
CA LEU A 126 12.49 -15.53 12.76
C LEU A 126 14.01 -15.32 12.89
N ALA A 127 14.80 -15.37 11.82
CA ALA A 127 16.26 -15.38 11.91
C ALA A 127 16.93 -14.00 11.98
N ARG A 128 16.29 -12.91 11.53
CA ARG A 128 16.92 -11.57 11.56
C ARG A 128 15.89 -10.45 11.79
N CYS A 129 15.49 -10.29 13.05
CA CYS A 129 15.22 -8.95 13.57
C CYS A 129 16.50 -8.13 13.46
N THR A 130 16.58 -7.24 12.47
CA THR A 130 17.14 -5.88 12.52
C THR A 130 17.30 -5.37 11.10
N ASP A 131 16.63 -4.25 10.83
CA ASP A 131 16.82 -3.33 9.71
C ASP A 131 16.36 -3.80 8.32
N SER A 132 15.26 -3.21 7.85
CA SER A 132 14.56 -3.40 6.55
C SER A 132 13.62 -4.61 6.42
N TRP A 133 12.43 -4.48 7.01
CA TRP A 133 11.30 -5.41 6.79
C TRP A 133 10.66 -5.21 5.41
N LEU A 134 11.31 -5.71 4.36
CA LEU A 134 10.67 -6.19 3.12
C LEU A 134 11.63 -7.04 2.26
N TYR A 135 12.49 -7.83 2.89
CA TYR A 135 13.40 -8.76 2.20
C TYR A 135 12.70 -10.07 1.82
N ALA A 136 11.70 -9.99 0.94
CA ALA A 136 11.11 -11.16 0.26
C ALA A 136 10.60 -10.84 -1.16
N MET A 137 11.11 -9.77 -1.75
CA MET A 137 11.05 -9.52 -3.19
C MET A 137 12.49 -9.27 -3.64
N THR A 138 13.19 -10.35 -4.00
CA THR A 138 14.55 -10.27 -4.52
C THR A 138 14.58 -9.31 -5.71
N ALA A 139 15.58 -8.44 -5.72
CA ALA A 139 15.71 -7.26 -6.57
C ALA A 139 15.84 -7.54 -8.09
N GLU A 140 15.64 -8.79 -8.54
CA GLU A 140 15.86 -9.20 -9.94
C GLU A 140 14.58 -9.28 -10.80
N GLU A 141 13.38 -9.32 -10.21
CA GLU A 141 12.14 -9.59 -10.98
C GLU A 141 11.05 -8.51 -10.84
N THR A 142 11.37 -7.40 -10.16
CA THR A 142 10.38 -6.38 -9.82
C THR A 142 10.40 -5.24 -10.82
N LYS A 143 9.47 -5.24 -11.78
CA LYS A 143 9.31 -4.10 -12.68
C LYS A 143 8.53 -3.00 -11.94
N LYS A 144 9.21 -1.91 -11.59
CA LYS A 144 8.54 -0.69 -11.13
C LYS A 144 7.71 -0.14 -12.28
N GLN A 145 6.40 -0.12 -12.11
CA GLN A 145 5.50 0.50 -13.08
C GLN A 145 4.81 1.71 -12.46
N ARG A 146 4.72 2.75 -13.30
CA ARG A 146 3.92 3.95 -13.07
C ARG A 146 2.58 3.78 -13.76
#